data_AF-A0A4Y2RDC6-F1
#
_entry.id   AF-A0A4Y2RDC6-F1
#
_cell.length_a   1.000
_cell.length_b   1.000
_cell.length_c   1.000
_cell.angle_alpha   90.00
_cell.angle_beta   90.00
_cell.angle_gamma   90.00
#
_symmetry.space_group_name_H-M   'P 1'
#
loop_
_entity.id
_entity.type
_entity.pdbx_description
1 polymer ?
#
loop_
_entity_poly.entity_id
_entity_poly.type
_entity_poly.pdbx_seq_one_letter_code
_entity_poly.pdbx_strand_id
1 'polypeptide(L)'
;MADGGRSRNSRSSIASPQRTLRVEFNSSRCNSSTATDESSSKRLEIEICHQITHLENSIDKAQACAMEARKFIKYYRTDDQYLFEKKNQLKRHLEKIDAAEGSLKHIGPCPIPTCTRHHEQVKDIEMVETGQYSDYPLPISSTLSPTRLTPEMTLTGLA
;
A
#
# COMPACT_ATOMS: atom_id res chain seq x y z
N MET A 1 -65.34 -3.19 11.57
CA MET A 1 -63.99 -2.91 11.04
C MET A 1 -63.54 -1.62 11.66
N ALA A 2 -62.50 -1.69 12.49
CA ALA A 2 -61.98 -0.57 13.26
C ALA A 2 -60.65 -0.15 12.65
N ASP A 3 -60.52 1.09 12.22
CA ASP A 3 -59.21 1.73 12.09
C ASP A 3 -59.37 3.22 12.35
N GLY A 4 -59.00 3.59 13.58
CA GLY A 4 -58.94 4.97 14.04
C GLY A 4 -57.68 5.64 13.51
N GLY A 5 -57.87 6.72 12.77
CA GLY A 5 -56.80 7.58 12.29
C GLY A 5 -55.95 8.14 13.43
N ARG A 6 -54.63 7.97 13.32
CA ARG A 6 -53.66 8.71 14.13
C ARG A 6 -52.89 9.66 13.23
N SER A 7 -53.36 10.91 13.22
CA SER A 7 -52.61 12.06 12.76
C SER A 7 -51.44 12.34 13.72
N ARG A 8 -50.23 12.51 13.19
CA ARG A 8 -49.08 13.04 13.91
C ARG A 8 -48.35 14.04 13.02
N ASN A 9 -48.59 15.32 13.29
CA ASN A 9 -47.83 16.41 12.74
C ASN A 9 -46.42 16.50 13.38
N SER A 10 -45.46 16.80 12.53
CA SER A 10 -44.34 17.76 12.63
C SER A 10 -43.62 17.94 13.97
N ARG A 11 -42.28 17.82 13.94
CA ARG A 11 -41.36 18.90 14.36
C ARG A 11 -39.90 18.58 13.98
N SER A 12 -39.30 19.50 13.25
CA SER A 12 -37.89 19.61 12.89
C SER A 12 -37.02 19.80 14.14
N SER A 13 -35.80 19.27 14.13
CA SER A 13 -34.69 19.75 14.98
C SER A 13 -33.37 19.58 14.25
N ILE A 14 -32.93 20.70 13.69
CA ILE A 14 -31.55 21.09 13.47
C ILE A 14 -30.78 20.93 14.78
N ALA A 15 -29.78 20.06 14.80
CA ALA A 15 -28.67 20.11 15.76
C ALA A 15 -27.48 19.39 15.14
N SER A 16 -26.54 20.15 14.63
CA SER A 16 -25.18 19.68 14.34
C SER A 16 -24.45 19.51 15.67
N PRO A 17 -23.71 18.40 15.87
CA PRO A 17 -22.53 18.45 16.70
C PRO A 17 -21.35 17.88 15.93
N GLN A 18 -20.39 18.77 15.63
CA GLN A 18 -19.00 18.36 15.54
C GLN A 18 -18.61 17.74 16.88
N ARG A 19 -18.19 16.47 16.88
CA ARG A 19 -17.35 15.91 17.94
C ARG A 19 -16.44 14.84 17.33
N THR A 20 -15.17 15.19 17.27
CA THR A 20 -14.00 14.31 17.26
C THR A 20 -14.26 13.00 17.98
N LEU A 21 -14.12 11.88 17.27
CA LEU A 21 -14.03 10.55 17.87
C LEU A 21 -12.65 10.42 18.54
N ARG A 22 -12.57 10.90 19.78
CA ARG A 22 -11.52 10.50 20.73
C ARG A 22 -11.91 9.12 21.24
N VAL A 23 -11.25 8.09 20.72
CA VAL A 23 -11.30 6.74 21.29
C VAL A 23 -10.59 6.80 22.64
N GLU A 24 -11.34 7.09 23.70
CA GLU A 24 -10.88 6.92 25.07
C GLU A 24 -11.15 5.47 25.47
N PHE A 25 -10.13 4.62 25.32
CA PHE A 25 -10.09 3.30 25.97
C PHE A 25 -9.75 3.50 27.45
N ASN A 26 -10.73 3.95 28.24
CA ASN A 26 -10.68 3.79 29.68
C ASN A 26 -11.04 2.34 30.01
N SER A 27 -10.03 1.46 30.00
CA SER A 27 -10.14 0.16 30.68
C SER A 27 -9.67 0.31 32.12
N SER A 28 -10.64 0.14 33.00
CA SER A 28 -10.60 0.25 34.45
C SER A 28 -9.53 -0.62 35.13
N ARG A 29 -8.80 0.01 36.06
CA ARG A 29 -8.19 -0.51 37.31
C ARG A 29 -7.55 -1.91 37.30
N CYS A 30 -6.25 -1.97 37.63
CA CYS A 30 -5.93 -1.98 39.06
C CYS A 30 -5.06 -3.08 39.70
N ASN A 31 -4.74 -4.28 39.17
CA ASN A 31 -3.90 -5.25 39.90
C ASN A 31 -3.71 -6.62 39.20
N SER A 32 -2.48 -6.95 38.82
CA SER A 32 -1.87 -8.26 39.11
C SER A 32 -0.38 -8.27 38.75
N SER A 33 0.42 -8.72 39.70
CA SER A 33 1.87 -8.84 39.67
C SER A 33 2.43 -9.65 38.48
N THR A 34 3.50 -9.11 37.89
CA THR A 34 4.72 -9.81 37.44
C THR A 34 4.57 -11.27 36.97
N ALA A 35 4.21 -11.49 35.70
CA ALA A 35 4.68 -12.60 34.82
C ALA A 35 3.91 -12.66 33.48
N THR A 36 3.73 -11.56 32.73
CA THR A 36 2.95 -11.63 31.47
C THR A 36 3.29 -10.57 30.40
N ASP A 37 4.54 -10.12 30.29
CA ASP A 37 4.88 -9.09 29.28
C ASP A 37 5.02 -9.69 27.85
N GLU A 38 5.61 -10.89 27.74
CA GLU A 38 5.82 -11.52 26.43
C GLU A 38 4.54 -11.95 25.71
N SER A 39 3.50 -12.35 26.45
CA SER A 39 2.25 -12.84 25.86
C SER A 39 1.45 -11.70 25.20
N SER A 40 1.45 -10.52 25.82
CA SER A 40 0.86 -9.31 25.24
C SER A 40 1.62 -8.84 23.99
N SER A 41 2.95 -8.89 24.01
CA SER A 41 3.78 -8.49 22.87
C SER A 41 3.54 -9.40 21.66
N LYS A 42 3.61 -10.73 21.83
CA LYS A 42 3.34 -11.71 20.75
C LYS A 42 1.96 -11.55 20.13
N ARG A 43 0.95 -11.23 20.94
CA ARG A 43 -0.42 -10.99 20.45
C ARG A 43 -0.51 -9.75 19.55
N LEU A 44 0.19 -8.68 19.92
CA LEU A 44 0.23 -7.46 19.11
C LEU A 44 0.98 -7.68 17.80
N GLU A 45 2.07 -8.44 17.80
CA GLU A 45 2.82 -8.76 16.58
C GLU A 45 1.97 -9.53 15.57
N ILE A 46 1.18 -10.51 16.04
CA ILE A 46 0.24 -11.27 15.21
C ILE A 46 -0.84 -10.35 14.62
N GLU A 47 -1.39 -9.45 15.44
CA GLU A 47 -2.40 -8.50 14.99
C GLU A 47 -1.85 -7.55 13.92
N ILE A 48 -0.64 -7.01 14.12
CA ILE A 48 0.03 -6.16 13.13
C ILE A 48 0.30 -6.95 11.85
N CYS A 49 0.77 -8.19 11.94
CA CYS A 49 0.96 -9.06 10.78
C CYS A 49 -0.34 -9.26 9.99
N HIS A 50 -1.46 -9.52 10.67
CA HIS A 50 -2.78 -9.65 10.04
C HIS A 50 -3.24 -8.35 9.37
N GLN A 51 -2.97 -7.20 10.00
CA GLN A 51 -3.31 -5.90 9.43
C GLN A 51 -2.51 -5.61 8.15
N ILE A 52 -1.21 -5.88 8.14
CA ILE A 52 -0.36 -5.77 6.93
C ILE A 52 -0.93 -6.64 5.82
N THR A 53 -1.19 -7.92 6.11
CA THR A 53 -1.82 -8.86 5.18
C THR A 53 -3.14 -8.34 4.60
N HIS A 54 -4.00 -7.78 5.45
CA HIS A 54 -5.28 -7.24 5.02
C HIS A 54 -5.12 -6.03 4.08
N LEU A 55 -4.18 -5.13 4.39
CA LEU A 55 -3.88 -3.97 3.56
C LEU A 55 -3.31 -4.35 2.20
N GLU A 56 -2.33 -5.27 2.16
CA GLU A 56 -1.77 -5.82 0.91
C GLU A 56 -2.86 -6.43 0.03
N ASN A 57 -3.67 -7.34 0.59
CA ASN A 57 -4.78 -7.95 -0.16
C ASN A 57 -5.79 -6.90 -0.67
N SER A 58 -5.96 -5.80 0.06
CA SER A 58 -6.81 -4.69 -0.35
C SER A 58 -6.20 -3.90 -1.51
N ILE A 59 -4.88 -3.69 -1.50
CA ILE A 59 -4.12 -3.07 -2.58
C ILE A 59 -4.25 -3.93 -3.84
N ASP A 60 -3.93 -5.22 -3.77
CA ASP A 60 -3.99 -6.13 -4.93
C ASP A 60 -5.37 -6.12 -5.60
N LYS A 61 -6.43 -6.20 -4.79
CA LYS A 61 -7.81 -6.14 -5.27
C LYS A 61 -8.12 -4.79 -5.91
N ALA A 62 -7.71 -3.68 -5.29
CA ALA A 62 -7.96 -2.35 -5.82
C ALA A 62 -7.17 -2.12 -7.12
N GLN A 63 -5.94 -2.61 -7.22
CA GLN A 63 -5.13 -2.57 -8.43
C GLN A 63 -5.78 -3.37 -9.57
N ALA A 64 -6.25 -4.59 -9.30
CA ALA A 64 -6.98 -5.39 -10.28
C ALA A 64 -8.23 -4.66 -10.80
N CYS A 65 -9.04 -4.10 -9.90
CA CYS A 65 -10.22 -3.32 -10.31
C CYS A 65 -9.85 -2.03 -11.07
N ALA A 66 -8.79 -1.33 -10.67
CA ALA A 66 -8.31 -0.14 -11.36
C ALA A 66 -7.83 -0.48 -12.79
N MET A 67 -7.13 -1.60 -12.97
CA MET A 67 -6.71 -2.07 -14.29
C MET A 67 -7.90 -2.36 -15.20
N GLU A 68 -8.93 -3.04 -14.69
CA GLU A 68 -10.16 -3.31 -15.45
C GLU A 68 -10.91 -2.02 -15.80
N ALA A 69 -11.02 -1.06 -14.87
CA ALA A 69 -11.61 0.24 -15.15
C ALA A 69 -10.82 1.01 -16.22
N ARG A 70 -9.47 0.98 -16.18
CA ARG A 70 -8.61 1.60 -17.20
C ARG A 70 -8.80 0.94 -18.57
N LYS A 71 -8.87 -0.39 -18.64
CA LYS A 71 -9.16 -1.11 -19.89
C LYS A 71 -10.50 -0.69 -20.48
N PHE A 72 -11.53 -0.62 -19.64
CA PHE A 72 -12.87 -0.19 -20.06
C PHE A 72 -12.85 1.24 -20.62
N ILE A 73 -12.28 2.20 -19.88
CA ILE A 73 -12.21 3.60 -20.30
C ILE A 73 -11.41 3.76 -21.62
N LYS A 74 -10.38 2.93 -21.83
CA LYS A 74 -9.59 2.94 -23.06
C LYS A 74 -10.37 2.45 -24.27
N TYR A 75 -11.20 1.42 -24.10
CA TYR A 75 -11.92 0.77 -25.20
C TYR A 75 -13.18 1.53 -25.60
N TYR A 76 -13.92 2.08 -24.64
CA TYR A 76 -15.17 2.80 -24.89
C TYR A 76 -14.93 4.32 -24.91
N ARG A 77 -15.08 4.94 -26.08
CA ARG A 77 -14.86 6.38 -26.30
C ARG A 77 -16.13 7.23 -26.21
N THR A 78 -17.29 6.62 -26.12
CA THR A 78 -18.56 7.34 -25.94
C THR A 78 -18.66 7.87 -24.53
N ASP A 79 -18.79 9.20 -24.38
CA ASP A 79 -19.11 9.83 -23.10
C ASP A 79 -20.58 9.57 -22.76
N ASP A 80 -20.83 8.40 -22.18
CA ASP A 80 -22.09 8.04 -21.55
C ASP A 80 -21.97 8.03 -20.02
N GLN A 81 -23.12 7.94 -19.35
CA GLN A 81 -23.19 7.88 -17.89
C GLN A 81 -22.43 6.68 -17.32
N TYR A 82 -22.29 5.60 -18.09
CA TYR A 82 -21.58 4.40 -17.66
C TYR A 82 -20.06 4.63 -17.64
N LEU A 83 -19.52 5.33 -18.64
CA LEU A 83 -18.12 5.73 -18.68
C LEU A 83 -17.78 6.68 -17.53
N PHE A 84 -18.68 7.61 -17.19
CA PHE A 84 -18.54 8.47 -16.03
C PHE A 84 -18.45 7.66 -14.72
N GLU A 85 -19.32 6.68 -14.53
CA GLU A 85 -19.25 5.79 -13.36
C GLU A 85 -17.94 5.01 -13.33
N LYS A 86 -17.44 4.54 -14.48
CA LYS A 86 -16.15 3.84 -14.56
C LYS A 86 -14.96 4.73 -14.21
N LYS A 87 -14.98 6.01 -14.62
CA LYS A 87 -13.98 7.01 -14.22
C LYS A 87 -14.02 7.26 -12.70
N ASN A 88 -15.21 7.37 -12.11
CA ASN A 88 -15.36 7.51 -10.66
C ASN A 88 -14.93 6.25 -9.90
N GLN A 89 -15.26 5.06 -10.42
CA GLN A 89 -14.81 3.79 -9.88
C GLN A 89 -13.28 3.71 -9.87
N LEU A 90 -12.62 4.07 -10.98
CA LEU A 90 -11.16 4.14 -11.05
C LEU A 90 -10.60 5.08 -9.98
N LYS A 91 -11.15 6.30 -9.85
CA LYS A 91 -10.71 7.27 -8.84
C LYS A 91 -10.79 6.69 -7.42
N ARG A 92 -11.92 6.07 -7.06
CA ARG A 92 -12.09 5.42 -5.74
C ARG A 92 -11.08 4.30 -5.49
N HIS A 93 -10.74 3.52 -6.51
CA HIS A 93 -9.73 2.47 -6.36
C HIS A 93 -8.32 3.05 -6.14
N LEU A 94 -7.98 4.14 -6.81
CA LEU A 94 -6.70 4.83 -6.58
C LEU A 94 -6.62 5.41 -5.18
N GLU A 95 -7.67 6.11 -4.72
CA GLU A 95 -7.73 6.63 -3.33
C GLU A 95 -7.61 5.50 -2.30
N LYS A 96 -8.18 4.33 -2.58
CA LYS A 96 -8.08 3.16 -1.71
C LYS A 96 -6.66 2.59 -1.66
N ILE A 97 -5.94 2.60 -2.78
CA ILE A 97 -4.53 2.19 -2.83
C ILE A 97 -3.70 3.17 -2.02
N ASP A 98 -3.81 4.48 -2.29
CA ASP A 98 -3.06 5.52 -1.58
C ASP A 98 -3.29 5.46 -0.06
N ALA A 99 -4.52 5.26 0.38
CA ALA A 99 -4.86 5.12 1.80
C ALA A 99 -4.27 3.86 2.44
N ALA A 100 -4.28 2.73 1.72
CA ALA A 100 -3.72 1.48 2.20
C ALA A 100 -2.18 1.54 2.26
N GLU A 101 -1.54 2.10 1.24
CA GLU A 101 -0.09 2.35 1.22
C GLU A 101 0.35 3.32 2.32
N GLY A 102 -0.42 4.38 2.55
CA GLY A 102 -0.19 5.29 3.67
C GLY A 102 -0.28 4.59 5.03
N SER A 103 -1.23 3.66 5.18
CA SER A 103 -1.38 2.85 6.39
C SER A 103 -0.21 1.87 6.56
N LEU A 104 0.22 1.19 5.50
CA LEU A 104 1.40 0.30 5.53
C LEU A 104 2.67 1.07 5.91
N LYS A 105 2.85 2.29 5.37
CA LYS A 105 3.98 3.15 5.72
C LYS A 105 3.96 3.55 7.19
N HIS A 106 2.77 3.76 7.77
CA HIS A 106 2.63 4.10 9.18
C HIS A 106 2.89 2.90 10.10
N ILE A 107 2.43 1.71 9.71
CA ILE A 107 2.64 0.45 10.46
C ILE A 107 4.11 0.03 10.43
N GLY A 108 4.77 0.16 9.28
CA GLY A 108 6.14 -0.28 9.08
C GLY A 108 6.26 -1.78 8.73
N PRO A 109 7.45 -2.37 8.86
CA PRO A 109 7.71 -3.76 8.47
C PRO A 109 6.96 -4.75 9.38
N CYS A 110 6.76 -5.97 8.88
CA CYS A 110 6.14 -7.03 9.67
C CYS A 110 7.00 -7.36 10.90
N PRO A 111 6.44 -7.26 12.12
CA PRO A 111 7.23 -7.43 13.35
C PRO A 111 7.60 -8.89 13.61
N ILE A 112 6.97 -9.86 12.93
CA ILE A 112 7.28 -11.28 13.06
C ILE A 112 8.42 -11.62 12.09
N PRO A 113 9.66 -11.85 12.57
CA PRO A 113 10.83 -12.03 11.69
C PRO A 113 10.78 -13.34 10.89
N THR A 114 10.03 -14.32 11.37
CA THR A 114 9.84 -15.63 10.72
C THR A 114 8.60 -15.67 9.82
N CYS A 115 7.90 -14.54 9.64
CA CYS A 115 6.73 -14.50 8.77
C CYS A 115 7.15 -14.66 7.31
N THR A 116 6.92 -15.85 6.76
CA THR A 116 7.26 -16.15 5.35
C THR A 116 6.50 -15.26 4.38
N ARG A 117 5.24 -14.91 4.66
CA ARG A 117 4.44 -14.09 3.76
C ARG A 117 5.05 -12.72 3.46
N HIS A 118 5.62 -12.04 4.46
CA HIS A 118 6.12 -10.67 4.32
C HIS A 118 7.66 -10.58 4.25
N HIS A 119 8.37 -11.66 4.58
CA HIS A 119 9.85 -11.70 4.56
C HIS A 119 10.43 -12.71 3.58
N GLU A 120 9.60 -13.43 2.81
CA GLU A 120 10.11 -14.27 1.73
C GLU A 120 10.86 -13.38 0.74
N GLN A 121 12.16 -13.66 0.59
CA GLN A 121 12.99 -12.98 -0.38
C GLN A 121 12.34 -13.18 -1.75
N VAL A 122 11.93 -12.08 -2.36
CA VAL A 122 11.54 -12.06 -3.76
C VAL A 122 12.75 -12.61 -4.51
N LYS A 123 12.65 -13.84 -5.01
CA LYS A 123 13.61 -14.35 -5.99
C LYS A 123 13.61 -13.34 -7.12
N ASP A 124 14.77 -12.74 -7.37
CA ASP A 124 14.97 -11.78 -8.44
C ASP A 124 14.31 -12.35 -9.70
N ILE A 125 13.14 -11.78 -10.03
CA ILE A 125 12.55 -11.99 -11.34
C ILE A 125 13.47 -11.17 -12.22
N GLU A 126 14.42 -11.82 -12.89
CA GLU A 126 15.23 -11.20 -13.94
C GLU A 126 14.25 -10.43 -14.83
N MET A 127 14.27 -9.10 -14.70
CA MET A 127 13.54 -8.22 -15.59
C MET A 127 14.10 -8.45 -16.97
N VAL A 128 13.41 -9.25 -17.77
CA VAL A 128 13.67 -9.33 -19.20
C VAL A 128 13.33 -7.95 -19.76
N GLU A 129 14.37 -7.13 -19.88
CA GLU A 129 14.38 -5.89 -20.63
C GLU A 129 13.90 -6.21 -22.04
N THR A 130 12.63 -5.92 -22.34
CA THR A 130 12.12 -5.94 -23.71
C THR A 130 12.65 -4.72 -24.45
N GLY A 131 13.96 -4.74 -24.71
CA GLY A 131 14.67 -3.84 -25.61
C GLY A 131 14.33 -4.18 -27.07
N GLN A 132 13.09 -3.97 -27.48
CA GLN A 132 12.77 -3.76 -28.89
C GLN A 132 13.05 -2.28 -29.20
N TYR A 133 14.28 -1.97 -29.62
CA TYR A 133 14.60 -0.98 -30.65
C TYR A 133 16.14 -0.84 -30.78
N SER A 134 16.74 -1.57 -31.72
CA SER A 134 18.03 -1.18 -32.31
C SER A 134 18.27 -1.87 -33.65
N ASP A 135 17.35 -1.71 -34.60
CA ASP A 135 17.64 -1.82 -36.04
C ASP A 135 18.30 -0.51 -36.54
N TYR A 136 19.42 -0.14 -35.93
CA TYR A 136 20.33 0.86 -36.50
C TYR A 136 21.65 0.14 -36.82
N PRO A 137 22.13 0.16 -38.07
CA PRO A 137 23.45 -0.36 -38.37
C PRO A 137 24.49 0.51 -37.68
N LEU A 138 25.17 -0.07 -36.69
CA LEU A 138 26.32 0.52 -36.01
C LEU A 138 27.40 0.84 -37.05
N PRO A 139 27.97 2.06 -37.08
CA PRO A 139 29.22 2.27 -37.80
C PRO A 139 30.34 1.55 -37.04
N ILE A 140 30.94 0.58 -37.72
CA ILE A 140 32.16 -0.09 -37.30
C ILE A 140 33.24 0.98 -37.12
N SER A 141 33.74 1.16 -35.91
CA SER A 141 35.06 1.75 -35.72
C SER A 141 35.85 0.83 -34.80
N SER A 142 36.72 0.06 -35.44
CA SER A 142 37.70 -0.80 -34.80
C SER A 142 38.79 0.02 -34.10
N THR A 143 39.41 -0.61 -33.09
CA THR A 143 40.79 -0.38 -32.61
C THR A 143 40.98 0.90 -31.75
N LEU A 144 41.41 0.84 -30.48
CA LEU A 144 42.64 0.22 -29.96
C LEU A 144 42.52 -0.08 -28.45
N SER A 145 43.13 -1.20 -28.02
CA SER A 145 43.29 -1.61 -26.62
C SER A 145 44.39 -0.81 -25.88
N PRO A 146 44.72 -1.14 -24.61
CA PRO A 146 44.51 -0.33 -23.41
C PRO A 146 45.75 0.50 -22.99
N THR A 147 45.55 1.76 -22.57
CA THR A 147 46.63 2.51 -21.91
C THR A 147 46.57 2.28 -20.40
N ARG A 148 47.57 1.56 -19.88
CA ARG A 148 47.86 1.42 -18.45
C ARG A 148 48.07 2.79 -17.82
N LEU A 149 47.35 3.10 -16.75
CA LEU A 149 47.72 4.15 -15.81
C LEU A 149 47.59 3.61 -14.38
N THR A 150 48.73 3.29 -13.78
CA THR A 150 48.93 3.13 -12.34
C THR A 150 48.91 4.51 -11.67
N PRO A 151 48.28 4.65 -10.49
CA PRO A 151 48.64 5.71 -9.55
C PRO A 151 49.32 5.15 -8.29
N GLU A 152 50.47 5.75 -8.04
CA GLU A 152 51.30 5.97 -6.85
C GLU A 152 50.89 5.57 -5.40
N MET A 153 51.95 5.63 -4.58
CA MET A 153 52.07 5.83 -3.11
C MET A 153 52.28 4.52 -2.31
N THR A 154 53.26 4.35 -1.42
CA THR A 154 53.84 5.29 -0.43
C THR A 154 55.24 4.85 0.09
N LEU A 155 56.03 5.87 0.45
CA LEU A 155 57.07 5.99 1.51
C LEU A 155 57.24 4.87 2.57
N THR A 156 58.50 4.49 2.82
CA THR A 156 59.23 4.40 4.13
C THR A 156 60.57 3.64 3.89
N GLY A 157 61.71 3.91 4.50
CA GLY A 157 62.02 4.77 5.64
C GLY A 157 63.54 4.99 5.77
N LEU A 158 63.87 5.99 6.58
CA LEU A 158 65.19 6.28 7.12
C LEU A 158 65.50 5.32 8.27
N ALA A 159 66.68 4.71 8.24
CA ALA A 159 67.53 4.42 9.40
C ALA A 159 68.96 4.20 8.89
#